data_AF-A0A2G6FEZ6-F1
#
_entry.id   AF-A0A2G6FEZ6-F1
#
_cell.length_a   1.000
_cell.length_b   1.000
_cell.length_c   1.000
_cell.angle_alpha   90.00
_cell.angle_beta   90.00
_cell.angle_gamma   90.00
#
_symmetry.space_group_name_H-M   'P 1'
#
loop_
_entity.id
_entity.type
_entity.pdbx_description
1 polymer ?
#
loop_
_entity_poly.entity_id
_entity_poly.type
_entity_poly.pdbx_seq_one_letter_code
_entity_poly.pdbx_strand_id
1 'polypeptide(L)'
;TKLQSENTNTSGGNIKLGKGRFQLRVPGEFETPEEIYGLVLTTHNGEPVYLKDVAGVIDGFKEEESISRLDGRPAVNISVKKRSGENIIKISRAIDEIIDKDRVNWPAGTEVTKVLDKAQDVEMMVADLENNILSGLILVLIVIFFVMGIRNAILVSMAIPFSMLISFTVLYFLGITLNMVVLFSLTLALCRQPPR
;
A
#
# COMPACT_ATOMS: atom_id res chain seq x y z
N THR A 1 -4.11 32.20 20.66
CA THR A 1 -5.59 32.20 20.45
C THR A 1 -6.07 33.17 19.36
N LYS A 2 -5.40 34.31 19.06
CA LYS A 2 -5.73 35.19 17.91
C LYS A 2 -5.27 34.67 16.53
N LEU A 3 -4.15 33.94 16.45
CA LEU A 3 -3.66 33.38 15.17
C LEU A 3 -4.60 32.33 14.57
N GLN A 4 -5.35 31.60 15.41
CA GLN A 4 -6.34 30.63 14.94
C GLN A 4 -7.63 31.29 14.41
N SER A 5 -7.93 32.55 14.76
CA SER A 5 -9.13 33.22 14.25
C SER A 5 -8.88 33.95 12.92
N GLU A 6 -7.67 34.48 12.72
CA GLU A 6 -7.26 35.10 11.44
C GLU A 6 -6.98 34.05 10.36
N ASN A 7 -6.48 32.87 10.74
CA ASN A 7 -6.33 31.72 9.84
C ASN A 7 -7.65 30.94 9.69
N THR A 8 -8.74 31.65 9.46
CA THR A 8 -10.00 31.06 9.02
C THR A 8 -10.52 31.81 7.80
N ASN A 9 -10.68 31.07 6.70
CA ASN A 9 -11.24 31.56 5.45
C ASN A 9 -12.72 31.92 5.66
N THR A 10 -12.96 33.10 6.21
CA THR A 10 -14.29 33.63 6.38
C THR A 10 -14.80 34.06 5.02
N SER A 11 -15.79 33.32 4.51
CA SER A 11 -16.53 33.68 3.30
C SER A 11 -17.06 35.10 3.46
N GLY A 12 -16.40 36.07 2.82
CA GLY A 12 -16.87 37.45 2.73
C GLY A 12 -18.26 37.46 2.14
N GLY A 13 -19.25 37.78 2.97
CA GLY A 13 -20.66 37.77 2.59
C GLY A 13 -20.93 38.56 1.31
N ASN A 14 -22.01 38.20 0.62
CA ASN A 14 -22.38 38.81 -0.65
C ASN A 14 -22.66 40.31 -0.49
N ILE A 15 -21.84 41.18 -1.08
CA ILE A 15 -22.15 42.61 -1.21
C ILE A 15 -22.86 42.82 -2.55
N LYS A 16 -24.08 43.37 -2.50
CA LYS A 16 -24.80 43.84 -3.69
C LYS A 16 -24.32 45.24 -4.05
N LEU A 17 -23.57 45.35 -5.14
CA LEU A 17 -23.30 46.63 -5.80
C LEU A 17 -24.08 46.66 -7.12
N GLY A 18 -25.15 47.45 -7.16
CA GLY A 18 -26.03 47.54 -8.35
C GLY A 18 -26.73 46.22 -8.71
N LYS A 19 -26.72 45.83 -10.00
CA LYS A 19 -27.36 44.61 -10.53
C LYS A 19 -26.48 43.35 -10.50
N GLY A 20 -25.24 43.43 -10.03
CA GLY A 20 -24.31 42.30 -9.96
C GLY A 20 -24.15 41.76 -8.55
N ARG A 21 -24.13 40.43 -8.41
CA ARG A 21 -23.67 39.75 -7.19
C ARG A 21 -22.18 39.44 -7.35
N PHE A 22 -21.35 40.05 -6.52
CA PHE A 22 -19.92 39.76 -6.47
C PHE A 22 -19.59 39.09 -5.13
N GLN A 23 -18.90 37.95 -5.19
CA GLN A 23 -18.44 37.22 -4.02
C GLN A 23 -17.00 37.65 -3.75
N LEU A 24 -16.78 38.37 -2.65
CA LEU A 24 -15.44 38.81 -2.26
C LEU A 24 -14.84 37.73 -1.35
N ARG A 25 -13.82 37.03 -1.85
CA ARG A 25 -13.04 36.06 -1.06
C ARG A 25 -11.77 36.76 -0.57
N VAL A 26 -11.60 36.83 0.74
CA VAL A 26 -10.34 37.30 1.35
C VAL A 26 -9.47 36.05 1.56
N PRO A 27 -8.33 35.90 0.86
CA PRO A 27 -7.42 34.79 1.14
C PRO A 27 -6.81 35.02 2.53
N GLY A 28 -7.11 34.11 3.46
CA GLY A 28 -6.64 34.14 4.85
C GLY A 28 -5.53 33.12 5.12
N GLU A 29 -4.72 32.80 4.10
CA GLU A 29 -3.55 31.93 4.23
C GLU A 29 -2.31 32.79 3.95
N PHE A 30 -1.43 32.91 4.94
CA PHE A 30 -0.15 33.59 4.79
C PHE A 30 0.80 32.66 4.02
N GLU A 31 1.25 33.07 2.84
CA GLU A 31 2.13 32.25 1.99
C GLU A 31 3.61 32.46 2.35
N THR A 32 3.93 33.60 2.95
CA THR A 32 5.31 34.02 3.23
C THR A 32 5.46 34.52 4.67
N PRO A 33 6.59 34.24 5.36
CA PRO A 33 6.88 34.80 6.69
C PRO A 33 6.81 36.33 6.71
N GLU A 34 7.08 36.97 5.58
CA GLU A 34 7.08 38.41 5.43
C GLU A 34 5.69 39.05 5.63
N GLU A 35 4.63 38.35 5.24
CA GLU A 35 3.24 38.81 5.40
C GLU A 35 2.82 38.88 6.87
N ILE A 36 3.43 38.06 7.72
CA ILE A 36 3.16 38.02 9.16
C ILE A 36 3.67 39.30 9.85
N TYR A 37 4.76 39.91 9.36
CA TYR A 37 5.32 41.14 9.93
C TYR A 37 4.38 42.36 9.79
N GLY A 38 3.52 42.36 8.77
CA GLY A 38 2.55 43.43 8.50
C GLY A 38 1.27 43.33 9.33
N LEU A 39 1.11 42.28 10.15
CA LEU A 39 -0.11 42.04 10.90
C LEU A 39 -0.31 43.10 12.00
N VAL A 40 -1.42 43.85 11.91
CA VAL A 40 -1.81 44.81 12.94
C VAL A 40 -2.51 44.06 14.07
N LEU A 41 -1.91 44.04 15.25
CA LEU A 41 -2.44 43.31 16.41
C LEU A 41 -3.53 44.08 17.15
N THR A 42 -3.37 45.40 17.22
CA THR A 42 -4.26 46.34 17.90
C THR A 42 -3.95 47.78 17.44
N THR A 43 -4.89 48.69 17.63
CA THR A 43 -4.68 50.13 17.42
C THR A 43 -4.71 50.82 18.77
N HIS A 44 -3.69 51.63 19.10
CA HIS A 44 -3.64 52.39 20.34
C HIS A 44 -3.49 53.88 19.97
N ASN A 45 -4.41 54.72 20.44
CA ASN A 45 -4.43 56.16 20.13
C ASN A 45 -4.40 56.52 18.63
N GLY A 46 -5.01 55.69 17.77
CA GLY A 46 -5.05 55.94 16.31
C GLY A 46 -3.80 55.49 15.56
N GLU A 47 -2.77 55.00 16.25
CA GLU A 47 -1.59 54.41 15.64
C GLU A 47 -1.71 52.86 15.61
N PRO A 48 -1.51 52.23 14.44
CA PRO A 48 -1.52 50.78 14.33
C PRO A 48 -0.25 50.18 14.96
N VAL A 49 -0.42 49.23 15.88
CA VAL A 49 0.68 48.47 16.48
C VAL A 49 0.87 47.19 15.68
N TYR A 50 2.03 47.06 15.04
CA TYR A 50 2.36 45.91 14.21
C TYR A 50 2.96 44.78 15.04
N LEU A 51 2.81 43.54 14.60
CA LEU A 51 3.39 42.37 15.26
C LEU A 51 4.93 42.48 15.41
N LYS A 52 5.61 43.08 14.43
CA LYS A 52 7.05 43.38 14.45
C LYS A 52 7.50 44.24 15.64
N ASP A 53 6.59 45.05 16.19
CA ASP A 53 6.91 45.98 17.29
C ASP A 53 6.81 45.29 18.66
N VAL A 54 6.23 44.08 18.71
CA VAL A 54 5.89 43.36 19.96
C VAL A 54 6.58 42.01 20.08
N ALA A 55 6.95 41.36 18.96
CA ALA A 55 7.61 40.07 18.96
C ALA A 55 8.55 39.90 17.76
N GLY A 56 9.70 39.26 18.00
CA GLY A 56 10.56 38.78 16.92
C GLY A 56 10.01 37.47 16.35
N VAL A 57 9.60 37.49 15.08
CA VAL A 57 9.23 36.27 14.34
C VAL A 57 10.51 35.69 13.75
N ILE A 58 10.89 34.51 14.21
CA ILE A 58 12.06 33.76 13.75
C ILE A 58 11.50 32.62 12.90
N ASP A 59 11.99 32.50 11.66
CA ASP A 59 11.72 31.31 10.85
C ASP A 59 12.47 30.13 11.49
N GLY A 60 11.70 29.30 12.21
CA GLY A 60 12.20 28.12 12.89
C GLY A 60 11.80 26.88 12.10
N PHE A 61 12.74 25.96 11.94
CA PHE A 61 12.42 24.63 11.40
C PHE A 61 11.46 23.93 12.36
N LYS A 62 10.38 23.36 11.82
CA LYS A 62 9.46 22.49 12.57
C LYS A 62 10.28 21.37 13.23
N GLU A 63 10.10 21.16 14.53
CA GLU A 63 10.73 20.06 15.26
C GLU A 63 10.46 18.72 14.54
N GLU A 64 11.52 17.96 14.25
CA GLU A 64 11.44 16.66 13.61
C GLU A 64 10.78 15.65 14.57
N GLU A 65 9.44 15.54 14.56
CA GLU A 65 8.71 14.58 15.40
C GLU A 65 8.94 13.11 15.00
N SER A 66 9.54 12.85 13.83
CA SER A 66 9.79 11.49 13.34
C SER A 66 11.16 11.35 12.70
N ILE A 67 12.11 10.81 13.46
CA ILE A 67 13.40 10.39 12.94
C ILE A 67 13.22 9.05 12.23
N SER A 68 12.98 9.07 10.92
CA SER A 68 13.08 7.85 10.10
C SER A 68 14.54 7.65 9.70
N ARG A 69 15.14 6.57 10.20
CA ARG A 69 16.49 6.15 9.82
C ARG A 69 16.44 4.76 9.22
N LEU A 70 17.17 4.58 8.13
CA LEU A 70 17.49 3.28 7.56
C LEU A 70 19.00 3.09 7.70
N ASP A 71 19.43 2.04 8.39
CA ASP A 71 20.85 1.72 8.64
C ASP A 71 21.70 2.90 9.15
N GLY A 72 21.10 3.74 10.00
CA GLY A 72 21.78 4.89 10.63
C GLY A 72 21.84 6.15 9.75
N ARG A 73 21.34 6.12 8.52
CA ARG A 73 21.23 7.31 7.64
C ARG A 73 19.82 7.90 7.69
N PRO A 74 19.65 9.22 7.59
CA PRO A 74 18.33 9.84 7.42
C PRO A 74 17.63 9.28 6.19
N ALA A 75 16.40 8.81 6.36
CA ALA A 75 15.64 8.18 5.28
C ALA A 75 14.17 8.60 5.35
N VAL A 76 13.51 8.63 4.20
CA VAL A 76 12.05 8.83 4.11
C VAL A 76 11.38 7.46 4.00
N ASN A 77 10.46 7.15 4.92
CA ASN A 77 9.70 5.91 4.88
C ASN A 77 8.39 6.10 4.11
N ILE A 78 8.17 5.29 3.08
CA ILE A 78 6.92 5.25 2.33
C ILE A 78 6.28 3.88 2.54
N SER A 79 5.11 3.85 3.20
CA SER A 79 4.37 2.62 3.44
C SER A 79 3.24 2.45 2.42
N VAL A 80 3.31 1.40 1.62
CA VAL A 80 2.26 1.06 0.64
C VAL A 80 1.35 -0.03 1.21
N LYS A 81 0.04 0.26 1.26
CA LYS A 81 -0.98 -0.70 1.68
C LYS A 81 -1.82 -1.13 0.48
N LYS A 82 -1.90 -2.45 0.27
CA LYS A 82 -2.78 -3.06 -0.73
C LYS A 82 -4.26 -2.85 -0.36
N ARG A 83 -5.12 -2.62 -1.36
CA ARG A 83 -6.59 -2.67 -1.21
C ARG A 83 -7.10 -4.11 -1.12
N SER A 84 -8.20 -4.33 -0.40
CA SER A 84 -8.80 -5.67 -0.27
C SER A 84 -9.16 -6.25 -1.63
N GLY A 85 -8.87 -7.53 -1.86
CA GLY A 85 -9.15 -8.25 -3.11
C GLY A 85 -8.08 -8.16 -4.21
N GLU A 86 -7.14 -7.22 -4.14
CA GLU A 86 -6.11 -7.05 -5.18
C GLU A 86 -4.96 -8.07 -5.06
N ASN A 87 -4.21 -8.36 -6.13
CA ASN A 87 -3.05 -9.25 -6.04
C ASN A 87 -1.79 -8.48 -5.58
N ILE A 88 -1.18 -8.91 -4.45
CA ILE A 88 0.00 -8.24 -3.89
C ILE A 88 1.23 -8.35 -4.79
N ILE A 89 1.40 -9.46 -5.51
CA ILE A 89 2.52 -9.68 -6.44
C ILE A 89 2.43 -8.69 -7.60
N LYS A 90 1.22 -8.47 -8.13
CA LYS A 90 0.99 -7.50 -9.20
C LYS A 90 1.27 -6.07 -8.75
N ILE A 91 0.87 -5.73 -7.53
CA ILE A 91 1.14 -4.41 -6.95
C ILE A 91 2.64 -4.19 -6.75
N SER A 92 3.37 -5.17 -6.22
CA SER A 92 4.82 -5.05 -6.01
C SER A 92 5.56 -4.83 -7.32
N ARG A 93 5.24 -5.59 -8.37
CA ARG A 93 5.81 -5.38 -9.72
C ARG A 93 5.51 -4.01 -10.29
N ALA A 94 4.29 -3.50 -10.12
CA ALA A 94 3.94 -2.16 -10.58
C ALA A 94 4.72 -1.06 -9.83
N ILE A 95 4.99 -1.25 -8.54
CA ILE A 95 5.82 -0.33 -7.74
C ILE A 95 7.26 -0.37 -8.26
N ASP A 96 7.81 -1.55 -8.53
CA ASP A 96 9.16 -1.71 -9.07
C ASP A 96 9.29 -1.02 -10.44
N GLU A 97 8.30 -1.18 -11.32
CA GLU A 97 8.27 -0.50 -12.63
C GLU A 97 8.24 1.04 -12.49
N ILE A 98 7.48 1.58 -11.53
CA ILE A 98 7.43 3.03 -11.28
C ILE A 98 8.78 3.51 -10.73
N ILE A 99 9.37 2.78 -9.79
CA ILE A 99 10.68 3.09 -9.22
C ILE A 99 11.73 3.11 -10.33
N ASP A 100 11.80 2.08 -11.17
CA ASP A 100 12.79 1.99 -12.23
C ASP A 100 12.61 3.09 -13.30
N LYS A 101 11.37 3.46 -13.60
CA LYS A 101 11.06 4.54 -14.55
C LYS A 101 11.48 5.92 -14.02
N ASP A 102 11.20 6.20 -12.76
CA ASP A 102 11.45 7.52 -12.16
C ASP A 102 12.89 7.68 -11.64
N ARG A 103 13.61 6.57 -11.46
CA ARG A 103 15.02 6.54 -11.01
C ARG A 103 15.96 7.41 -11.85
N VAL A 104 15.66 7.59 -13.14
CA VAL A 104 16.46 8.41 -14.07
C VAL A 104 16.43 9.90 -13.69
N ASN A 105 15.37 10.36 -13.02
CA ASN A 105 15.18 11.76 -12.66
C ASN A 105 15.63 12.10 -11.23
N TRP A 106 16.19 11.13 -10.51
CA TRP A 106 16.54 11.32 -9.11
C TRP A 106 17.89 12.04 -8.93
N PRO A 107 18.05 12.84 -7.87
CA PRO A 107 19.33 13.42 -7.51
C PRO A 107 20.41 12.34 -7.34
N ALA A 108 21.65 12.67 -7.69
CA ALA A 108 22.77 11.74 -7.51
C ALA A 108 22.90 11.32 -6.04
N GLY A 109 22.93 10.01 -5.78
CA GLY A 109 23.08 9.43 -4.45
C GLY A 109 21.78 8.98 -3.77
N THR A 110 20.62 9.06 -4.43
CA THR A 110 19.37 8.47 -3.90
C THR A 110 19.41 6.94 -4.01
N GLU A 111 19.36 6.27 -2.87
CA GLU A 111 19.26 4.81 -2.75
C GLU A 111 17.87 4.43 -2.22
N VAL A 112 17.19 3.52 -2.91
CA VAL A 112 15.87 3.02 -2.50
C VAL A 112 16.00 1.56 -2.14
N THR A 113 15.63 1.25 -0.91
CA THR A 113 15.62 -0.10 -0.36
C THR A 113 14.19 -0.46 -0.01
N LYS A 114 13.69 -1.54 -0.61
CA LYS A 114 12.40 -2.12 -0.21
C LYS A 114 12.59 -2.88 1.10
N VAL A 115 11.87 -2.47 2.13
CA VAL A 115 11.85 -3.13 3.44
C VAL A 115 10.47 -3.75 3.64
N LEU A 116 10.42 -4.97 4.17
CA LEU A 116 9.17 -5.71 4.43
C LEU A 116 8.33 -6.00 3.16
N ASP A 117 8.98 -6.43 2.07
CA ASP A 117 8.29 -6.82 0.83
C ASP A 117 7.52 -8.15 1.01
N LYS A 118 6.27 -8.04 1.46
CA LYS A 118 5.36 -9.18 1.61
C LYS A 118 5.08 -9.91 0.29
N ALA A 119 5.29 -9.29 -0.87
CA ALA A 119 5.09 -9.99 -2.14
C ALA A 119 6.18 -11.05 -2.35
N GLN A 120 7.42 -10.75 -1.99
CA GLN A 120 8.55 -11.69 -2.06
C GLN A 120 8.30 -12.91 -1.17
N ASP A 121 7.81 -12.71 0.06
CA ASP A 121 7.46 -13.80 0.97
C ASP A 121 6.40 -14.73 0.36
N VAL A 122 5.36 -14.14 -0.26
CA VAL A 122 4.29 -14.90 -0.91
C VAL A 122 4.81 -15.66 -2.13
N GLU A 123 5.69 -15.04 -2.93
CA GLU A 123 6.28 -15.68 -4.12
C GLU A 123 7.18 -16.87 -3.72
N MET A 124 7.98 -16.73 -2.68
CA MET A 124 8.77 -17.83 -2.11
C MET A 124 7.88 -18.96 -1.59
N MET A 125 6.81 -18.66 -0.84
CA MET A 125 5.86 -19.68 -0.39
C MET A 125 5.19 -20.43 -1.54
N VAL A 126 4.86 -19.74 -2.64
CA VAL A 126 4.28 -20.37 -3.82
C VAL A 126 5.30 -21.27 -4.51
N ALA A 127 6.54 -20.82 -4.67
CA ALA A 127 7.62 -21.61 -5.27
C ALA A 127 7.94 -22.86 -4.43
N ASP A 128 7.97 -22.72 -3.11
CA ASP A 128 8.16 -23.84 -2.19
C ASP A 128 7.01 -24.84 -2.29
N LEU A 129 5.77 -24.36 -2.38
CA LEU A 129 4.60 -25.22 -2.56
C LEU A 129 4.67 -25.99 -3.87
N GLU A 130 5.02 -25.32 -4.97
CA GLU A 130 5.20 -25.93 -6.28
C GLU A 130 6.26 -27.04 -6.25
N ASN A 131 7.43 -26.75 -5.68
CA ASN A 131 8.52 -27.71 -5.54
C ASN A 131 8.14 -28.91 -4.66
N ASN A 132 7.42 -28.67 -3.56
CA ASN A 132 6.95 -29.73 -2.68
C ASN A 132 5.92 -30.64 -3.37
N ILE A 133 4.95 -30.06 -4.10
CA ILE A 133 3.96 -30.83 -4.86
C ILE A 133 4.65 -31.66 -5.95
N LEU A 134 5.58 -31.07 -6.70
CA LEU A 134 6.30 -31.76 -7.77
C LEU A 134 7.14 -32.92 -7.21
N SER A 135 7.90 -32.66 -6.14
CA SER A 135 8.74 -33.68 -5.48
C SER A 135 7.88 -34.82 -4.93
N GLY A 136 6.75 -34.50 -4.29
CA GLY A 136 5.80 -35.50 -3.80
C GLY A 136 5.21 -36.34 -4.92
N LEU A 137 4.82 -35.71 -6.04
CA LEU A 137 4.27 -36.40 -7.21
C LEU A 137 5.30 -37.36 -7.82
N ILE A 138 6.55 -36.93 -7.98
CA ILE A 138 7.65 -37.76 -8.50
C ILE A 138 7.89 -38.97 -7.59
N LEU A 139 7.88 -38.78 -6.27
CA LEU A 139 8.07 -39.87 -5.32
C LEU A 139 6.95 -40.91 -5.43
N VAL A 140 5.69 -40.48 -5.48
CA VAL A 140 4.54 -41.37 -5.66
C VAL A 140 4.62 -42.11 -7.00
N LEU A 141 5.01 -41.42 -8.07
CA LEU A 141 5.22 -42.00 -9.40
C LEU A 141 6.24 -43.15 -9.37
N ILE A 142 7.38 -42.95 -8.72
CA ILE A 142 8.43 -43.97 -8.60
C ILE A 142 7.90 -45.17 -7.83
N VAL A 143 7.21 -44.97 -6.72
CA VAL A 143 6.66 -46.07 -5.91
C VAL A 143 5.64 -46.88 -6.71
N ILE A 144 4.68 -46.24 -7.38
CA ILE A 144 3.66 -46.95 -8.18
C ILE A 144 4.30 -47.66 -9.38
N PHE A 145 5.29 -47.04 -10.01
CA PHE A 145 6.04 -47.65 -11.10
C PHE A 145 6.68 -48.97 -10.68
N PHE A 146 7.31 -49.02 -9.50
CA PHE A 146 7.90 -50.25 -8.96
C PHE A 146 6.86 -51.31 -8.59
N VAL A 147 5.69 -50.91 -8.09
CA VAL A 147 4.66 -51.86 -7.60
C VAL A 147 3.80 -52.45 -8.74
N MET A 148 3.41 -51.62 -9.72
CA MET A 148 2.41 -51.99 -10.75
C MET A 148 2.93 -51.95 -12.19
N GLY A 149 4.17 -51.49 -12.42
CA GLY A 149 4.73 -51.32 -13.76
C GLY A 149 4.25 -50.06 -14.50
N ILE A 150 4.88 -49.74 -15.64
CA ILE A 150 4.76 -48.43 -16.29
C ILE A 150 3.35 -48.08 -16.78
N ARG A 151 2.57 -49.06 -17.25
CA ARG A 151 1.24 -48.84 -17.83
C ARG A 151 0.23 -48.38 -16.77
N ASN A 152 0.21 -49.05 -15.62
CA ASN A 152 -0.71 -48.71 -14.53
C ASN A 152 -0.28 -47.43 -13.81
N ALA A 153 1.03 -47.18 -13.68
CA ALA A 153 1.55 -45.98 -13.05
C ALA A 153 1.13 -44.70 -13.78
N ILE A 154 1.17 -44.68 -15.11
CA ILE A 154 0.79 -43.51 -15.92
C ILE A 154 -0.72 -43.22 -15.81
N LEU A 155 -1.56 -44.26 -15.79
CA LEU A 155 -3.02 -44.08 -15.65
C LEU A 155 -3.39 -43.47 -14.29
N VAL A 156 -2.80 -43.98 -13.20
CA VAL A 156 -3.09 -43.48 -11.84
C VAL A 156 -2.51 -42.08 -11.64
N SER A 157 -1.31 -41.81 -12.16
CA SER A 157 -0.65 -40.52 -11.97
C SER A 157 -1.30 -39.38 -12.74
N MET A 158 -1.94 -39.65 -13.87
CA MET A 158 -2.73 -38.65 -14.58
C MET A 158 -4.10 -38.45 -13.91
N ALA A 159 -4.66 -39.47 -13.25
CA ALA A 159 -5.96 -39.36 -12.58
C ALA A 159 -5.94 -38.41 -11.37
N ILE A 160 -4.86 -38.38 -10.58
CA ILE A 160 -4.72 -37.51 -9.39
C ILE A 160 -4.79 -36.01 -9.75
N PRO A 161 -3.92 -35.46 -10.63
CA PRO A 161 -3.96 -34.05 -11.00
C PRO A 161 -5.24 -33.69 -11.76
N PHE A 162 -5.78 -34.61 -12.56
CA PHE A 162 -7.03 -34.37 -13.28
C PHE A 162 -8.23 -34.23 -12.31
N SER A 163 -8.29 -35.07 -11.27
CA SER A 163 -9.29 -34.97 -10.20
C SER A 163 -9.20 -33.65 -9.41
N MET A 164 -7.97 -33.21 -9.09
CA MET A 164 -7.74 -31.91 -8.46
C MET A 164 -8.17 -30.75 -9.36
N LEU A 165 -7.82 -30.81 -10.65
CA LEU A 165 -8.18 -29.78 -11.64
C LEU A 165 -9.70 -29.64 -11.77
N ILE A 166 -10.43 -30.76 -11.85
CA ILE A 166 -11.90 -30.76 -11.87
C ILE A 166 -12.46 -30.14 -10.59
N SER A 167 -11.93 -30.52 -9.41
CA SER A 167 -12.39 -29.96 -8.13
C SER A 167 -12.21 -28.44 -8.05
N PHE A 168 -11.05 -27.93 -8.45
CA PHE A 168 -10.80 -26.48 -8.47
C PHE A 168 -11.65 -25.75 -9.52
N THR A 169 -11.89 -26.37 -10.67
CA THR A 169 -12.76 -25.81 -11.71
C THR A 169 -14.19 -25.64 -11.19
N VAL A 170 -14.72 -26.65 -10.48
CA VAL A 170 -16.05 -26.59 -9.87
C VAL A 170 -16.11 -25.51 -8.79
N LEU A 171 -15.09 -25.43 -7.92
CA LEU A 171 -15.00 -24.38 -6.89
C LEU A 171 -14.97 -22.96 -7.50
N TYR A 172 -14.25 -22.79 -8.61
CA TYR A 172 -14.17 -21.53 -9.34
C TYR A 172 -15.53 -21.12 -9.91
N PHE A 173 -16.28 -22.05 -10.52
CA PHE A 173 -17.63 -21.78 -11.02
C PHE A 173 -18.62 -21.43 -9.91
N LEU A 174 -18.44 -21.99 -8.71
CA LEU A 174 -19.25 -21.66 -7.53
C LEU A 174 -18.85 -20.34 -6.86
N GLY A 175 -17.76 -19.68 -7.31
CA GLY A 175 -17.25 -18.44 -6.71
C GLY A 175 -16.69 -18.64 -5.30
N ILE A 176 -16.37 -19.88 -4.90
CA ILE A 176 -15.87 -20.19 -3.56
C ILE A 176 -14.37 -19.87 -3.53
N THR A 177 -13.96 -19.07 -2.55
CA THR A 177 -12.54 -18.74 -2.35
C THR A 177 -11.81 -19.88 -1.65
N LEU A 178 -10.54 -20.07 -2.00
CA LEU A 178 -9.67 -21.01 -1.29
C LEU A 178 -9.40 -20.49 0.12
N ASN A 179 -9.97 -21.16 1.12
CA ASN A 179 -9.66 -20.91 2.53
C ASN A 179 -9.12 -22.21 3.17
N MET A 180 -8.61 -22.12 4.40
CA MET A 180 -8.07 -23.28 5.10
C MET A 180 -9.08 -24.44 5.22
N VAL A 181 -10.36 -24.14 5.43
CA VAL A 181 -11.42 -25.16 5.54
C VAL A 181 -11.62 -25.91 4.22
N VAL A 182 -11.62 -25.20 3.09
CA VAL A 182 -11.72 -25.78 1.74
C VAL A 182 -10.51 -26.65 1.44
N LEU A 183 -9.29 -26.20 1.79
CA LEU A 183 -8.07 -26.99 1.61
C LEU A 183 -8.12 -28.30 2.41
N PHE A 184 -8.53 -28.26 3.68
CA PHE A 184 -8.71 -29.47 4.51
C PHE A 184 -9.80 -30.40 3.96
N SER A 185 -10.89 -29.85 3.43
CA SER A 185 -11.95 -30.65 2.82
C SER A 185 -11.47 -31.38 1.57
N LEU A 186 -10.64 -30.72 0.76
CA LEU A 186 -10.10 -31.26 -0.48
C LEU A 186 -9.07 -32.38 -0.21
N THR A 187 -8.21 -32.23 0.80
CA THR A 187 -7.28 -33.29 1.21
C THR A 187 -8.00 -34.51 1.78
N LEU A 188 -9.04 -34.32 2.60
CA LEU A 188 -9.88 -35.41 3.10
C LEU A 188 -10.63 -36.13 1.98
N ALA A 189 -11.17 -35.40 1.00
CA ALA A 189 -11.84 -35.98 -0.16
C ALA A 189 -10.88 -36.83 -1.01
N LEU A 190 -9.65 -36.37 -1.21
CA LEU A 190 -8.58 -37.11 -1.89
C LEU A 190 -8.13 -38.36 -1.13
N CYS A 191 -8.04 -38.27 0.19
CA CYS A 191 -7.56 -39.35 1.05
C CYS A 191 -8.68 -40.35 1.45
N ARG A 192 -9.93 -40.12 1.00
CA ARG A 192 -11.06 -40.98 1.34
C ARG A 192 -10.92 -42.35 0.67
N GLN A 193 -10.22 -43.22 1.38
CA GLN A 193 -10.24 -44.65 1.16
C GLN A 193 -11.67 -45.15 1.46
N PRO A 194 -12.33 -45.89 0.54
CA PRO A 194 -13.69 -46.34 0.76
C PRO A 194 -13.74 -47.21 2.02
N PRO A 195 -14.66 -46.95 2.97
CA PRO A 195 -14.90 -47.88 4.06
C PRO A 195 -15.42 -49.19 3.45
N ARG A 196 -14.71 -50.28 3.72
CA ARG A 196 -15.24 -51.63 3.48
C ARG A 196 -16.37 -51.93 4.46
#